data_AF-A0A5J4RA82-F1
#
_entry.id   AF-A0A5J4RA82-F1
#
_cell.length_a   1.000
_cell.length_b   1.000
_cell.length_c   1.000
_cell.angle_alpha   90.00
_cell.angle_beta   90.00
_cell.angle_gamma   90.00
#
_symmetry.space_group_name_H-M   'P 1'
#
loop_
_entity.id
_entity.type
_entity.pdbx_description
1 polymer ?
#
loop_
_entity_poly.entity_id
_entity_poly.type
_entity_poly.pdbx_seq_one_letter_code
_entity_poly.pdbx_strand_id
1 'polypeptide(L)' 'FGDYADNYFHAVDSFEEVFHRPVDLVTDKALHNPYFTGFVHHTKKHLYGQ' A
#
# COMPACT_ATOMS: atom_id res chain seq x y z
N PHE A 1 7.30 -13.05 -12.05
CA PHE A 1 6.15 -12.13 -12.10
C PHE A 1 5.02 -12.56 -11.17
N GLY A 2 4.75 -13.88 -11.00
CA GLY A 2 3.74 -14.38 -10.06
C GLY A 2 3.94 -13.90 -8.62
N ASP A 3 5.12 -14.14 -8.04
CA ASP A 3 5.38 -13.84 -6.63
C ASP A 3 5.11 -12.38 -6.22
N TYR A 4 5.35 -11.40 -7.11
CA TYR A 4 5.05 -10.00 -6.80
C TYR A 4 3.54 -9.74 -6.72
N ALA A 5 2.79 -10.25 -7.71
CA ALA A 5 1.34 -10.08 -7.75
C ALA A 5 0.68 -10.85 -6.59
N ASP A 6 1.12 -12.08 -6.35
CA ASP A 6 0.59 -12.93 -5.28
C ASP A 6 0.82 -12.28 -3.91
N ASN A 7 2.03 -11.77 -3.63
CA ASN A 7 2.31 -11.06 -2.38
C ASN A 7 1.53 -9.75 -2.24
N TYR A 8 1.33 -9.01 -3.33
CA TYR A 8 0.56 -7.78 -3.33
C TYR A 8 -0.89 -8.04 -2.91
N PHE A 9 -1.57 -8.99 -3.57
CA PHE A 9 -2.96 -9.30 -3.27
C PHE A 9 -3.12 -9.97 -1.90
N HIS A 10 -2.22 -10.88 -1.54
CA HIS A 10 -2.25 -11.51 -0.22
C HIS A 10 -2.14 -10.49 0.93
N ALA A 11 -1.31 -9.45 0.77
CA ALA A 11 -1.21 -8.38 1.75
C ALA A 11 -2.50 -7.55 1.84
N VAL A 12 -3.10 -7.17 0.69
CA VAL A 12 -4.37 -6.44 0.64
C VAL A 12 -5.46 -7.24 1.37
N ASP A 13 -5.67 -8.49 0.99
CA ASP A 13 -6.71 -9.36 1.55
C ASP A 13 -6.54 -9.53 3.06
N SER A 14 -5.29 -9.75 3.52
CA SER A 14 -4.98 -9.88 4.95
C SER A 14 -5.30 -8.61 5.74
N PHE A 15 -5.03 -7.43 5.18
CA PHE A 15 -5.34 -6.16 5.85
C PHE A 15 -6.85 -5.87 5.85
N GLU A 16 -7.57 -6.22 4.79
CA GLU A 16 -9.03 -6.09 4.75
C GLU A 16 -9.69 -6.96 5.83
N GLU A 17 -9.22 -8.19 6.02
CA GLU A 17 -9.69 -9.09 7.07
C GLU A 17 -9.44 -8.50 8.47
N VAL A 18 -8.24 -7.99 8.73
CA VAL A 18 -7.89 -7.39 10.03
C VAL A 18 -8.68 -6.11 10.31
N PHE A 19 -8.79 -5.21 9.33
CA PHE A 19 -9.41 -3.90 9.51
C PHE A 19 -10.92 -3.88 9.28
N HIS A 20 -11.51 -4.95 8.76
CA HIS A 20 -12.93 -5.06 8.44
C HIS A 20 -13.43 -3.92 7.53
N ARG A 21 -12.59 -3.48 6.60
CA ARG A 21 -12.90 -2.43 5.62
C ARG A 21 -12.03 -2.58 4.37
N PRO A 22 -12.44 -2.01 3.21
CA PRO A 22 -11.61 -2.01 2.02
C PRO A 22 -10.24 -1.36 2.25
N VAL A 23 -9.19 -1.95 1.68
CA VAL A 23 -7.81 -1.50 1.79
C VAL A 23 -7.23 -1.37 0.39
N ASP A 24 -6.53 -0.25 0.15
CA ASP A 24 -5.75 -0.05 -1.07
C ASP A 24 -4.26 -0.04 -0.72
N LEU A 25 -3.48 -0.84 -1.43
CA LEU A 25 -2.04 -1.00 -1.21
C LEU A 25 -1.25 -0.17 -2.21
N VAL A 26 -0.61 0.90 -1.73
CA VAL A 26 0.25 1.74 -2.57
C VAL A 26 1.71 1.35 -2.39
N THR A 27 2.41 1.10 -3.49
CA THR A 27 3.85 0.82 -3.53
C THR A 27 4.60 1.98 -4.17
N ASP A 28 5.89 2.14 -3.85
CA ASP A 28 6.73 3.20 -4.44
C ASP A 28 6.77 3.14 -5.97
N LYS A 29 6.69 1.93 -6.55
CA LYS A 29 6.63 1.72 -8.01
C LYS A 29 5.34 2.24 -8.65
N ALA A 30 4.29 2.52 -7.88
CA ALA A 30 3.04 3.07 -8.39
C ALA A 30 2.97 4.61 -8.22
N LEU A 31 3.85 5.21 -7.41
CA LEU A 31 3.81 6.63 -7.04
C LEU A 31 4.47 7.55 -8.09
N HIS A 32 3.88 7.62 -9.28
CA HIS A 32 4.38 8.48 -10.38
C HIS A 32 3.73 9.87 -10.46
N ASN A 33 2.54 10.04 -9.90
CA ASN A 33 1.84 11.33 -9.95
C ASN A 33 2.37 12.26 -8.84
N PRO A 34 3.00 13.40 -9.17
CA PRO A 34 3.66 14.25 -8.17
C PRO A 34 2.70 14.83 -7.13
N TYR A 35 1.44 15.09 -7.50
CA TYR A 35 0.43 15.60 -6.56
C TYR A 35 0.00 14.51 -5.58
N PHE A 36 -0.26 13.30 -6.08
CA PHE A 36 -0.64 12.18 -5.24
C PHE A 36 0.51 11.77 -4.30
N THR A 37 1.72 11.65 -4.83
CA THR A 37 2.93 11.35 -4.07
C THR A 37 3.12 12.37 -2.95
N GLY A 38 3.07 13.67 -3.25
CA GLY A 38 3.19 14.71 -2.22
C GLY A 38 2.16 14.58 -1.09
N PHE A 39 0.90 14.28 -1.43
CA PHE A 39 -0.15 14.06 -0.43
C PHE A 39 0.09 12.82 0.44
N VAL A 40 0.48 11.70 -0.18
CA VAL A 40 0.82 10.45 0.54
C VAL A 40 1.99 10.69 1.49
N HIS A 41 3.07 11.36 1.05
CA HIS A 41 4.20 11.66 1.92
C HIS A 41 3.85 12.57 3.10
N HIS A 42 2.93 13.50 2.92
CA HIS A 42 2.48 14.40 3.99
C HIS A 42 1.60 13.67 5.03
N THR A 43 0.76 12.75 4.58
CA THR A 43 -0.27 12.10 5.43
C THR A 43 0.16 10.76 6.00
N LYS A 44 1.17 10.09 5.43
CA LYS A 44 1.64 8.77 5.87
C LYS A 44 2.05 8.77 7.34
N LYS A 45 1.78 7.64 8.00
CA LYS A 45 2.24 7.35 9.36
C LYS A 45 3.23 6.20 9.30
N HIS A 46 4.36 6.37 9.96
CA HIS A 46 5.34 5.29 10.12
C HIS A 46 4.77 4.25 11.08
N LEU A 47 4.68 3.00 10.63
CA LEU A 47 4.16 1.88 11.42
C LEU A 47 5.28 0.90 11.80
N TYR A 48 6.12 0.53 10.82
CA TYR A 48 7.23 -0.40 10.99
C TYR A 48 8.28 -0.22 9.88
N GLY A 49 9.47 -0.80 10.06
CA GLY A 49 10.58 -0.71 9.08
C GLY A 49 11.46 0.53 9.26
N GLN A 50 12.53 0.63 8.47
CA GLN A 50 13.40 1.82 8.38
C GLN A 50 13.20 2.55 7.05
#